data_AF-A0A1E5UPK0-F1
#
_entry.id   AF-A0A1E5UPK0-F1
#
_cell.length_a   1.000
_cell.length_b   1.000
_cell.length_c   1.000
_cell.angle_alpha   90.00
_cell.angle_beta   90.00
_cell.angle_gamma   90.00
#
_symmetry.space_group_name_H-M   'P 1'
#
loop_
_entity.id
_entity.type
_entity.pdbx_description
1 polymer ?
#
loop_
_entity_poly.entity_id
_entity_poly.type
_entity_poly.pdbx_seq_one_letter_code
_entity_poly.pdbx_strand_id
1 'polypeptide(L)' 'MSCGGCAAKVKRILENQPEVAAATIDVEKATAVVWTTPEAKATKDWQKQLGEKLANHLTTCGFQSHLQDEGEAEPADS' A
#
# COMPACT_ATOMS: atom_id res chain seq x y z
N MET A 1 9.56 -7.11 -4.89
CA MET A 1 10.41 -5.89 -4.92
C MET A 1 11.87 -6.34 -4.93
N SER A 2 12.70 -5.91 -5.89
CA SER A 2 13.97 -6.60 -6.18
C SER A 2 15.24 -5.87 -5.70
N CYS A 3 15.14 -4.63 -5.22
CA CYS A 3 16.28 -3.86 -4.70
C CYS A 3 15.84 -2.67 -3.82
N GLY A 4 16.76 -2.13 -3.00
CA GLY A 4 16.51 -0.96 -2.14
C GLY A 4 16.07 0.30 -2.88
N GLY A 5 16.43 0.44 -4.16
CA GLY A 5 15.95 1.53 -5.02
C GLY A 5 14.45 1.46 -5.31
N CYS A 6 13.89 0.27 -5.49
CA CYS A 6 12.45 0.08 -5.65
C CYS A 6 11.71 0.43 -4.35
N ALA A 7 12.25 0.06 -3.19
CA ALA A 7 11.64 0.35 -1.90
C ALA A 7 11.54 1.87 -1.64
N ALA A 8 12.61 2.61 -1.89
CA ALA A 8 12.61 4.07 -1.76
C ALA A 8 11.60 4.74 -2.72
N LYS A 9 11.48 4.22 -3.96
CA LYS A 9 10.52 4.74 -4.94
C LYS A 9 9.06 4.44 -4.53
N VAL A 10 8.77 3.23 -4.07
CA VAL A 10 7.44 2.84 -3.55
C VAL A 10 7.07 3.72 -2.35
N LYS A 11 7.98 3.88 -1.37
CA LYS A 11 7.77 4.77 -0.23
C LYS A 11 7.40 6.19 -0.66
N ARG A 12 8.16 6.76 -1.61
CA ARG A 12 7.91 8.10 -2.13
C ARG A 12 6.56 8.23 -2.83
N ILE A 13 6.12 7.22 -3.59
CA ILE A 13 4.81 7.23 -4.26
C ILE A 13 3.67 7.26 -3.22
N LEU A 14 3.81 6.45 -2.15
CA LEU A 14 2.83 6.38 -1.06
C LEU A 14 2.77 7.70 -0.29
N GLU A 15 3.91 8.23 0.15
CA GLU A 15 3.98 9.50 0.91
C GLU A 15 3.61 10.74 0.09
N ASN A 16 3.57 10.62 -1.24
CA ASN A 16 3.09 11.70 -2.11
C ASN A 16 1.56 11.76 -2.21
N GLN A 17 0.83 10.84 -1.57
CA GLN A 17 -0.63 10.93 -1.48
C GLN A 17 -1.05 11.82 -0.31
N PRO A 18 -2.02 12.74 -0.49
CA PRO A 18 -2.46 13.64 0.57
C PRO A 18 -3.12 12.91 1.75
N GLU A 19 -3.66 11.71 1.54
CA GLU A 19 -4.27 10.89 2.58
C GLU A 19 -3.25 10.12 3.43
N VAL A 20 -1.97 10.15 3.05
CA VAL A 20 -0.88 9.39 3.69
C VAL A 20 -0.02 10.33 4.53
N ALA A 21 0.06 10.06 5.82
CA ALA A 21 0.91 10.78 6.76
C ALA A 21 2.36 10.24 6.75
N ALA A 22 2.53 8.93 6.61
CA ALA A 22 3.84 8.28 6.54
C ALA A 22 3.73 6.89 5.90
N ALA A 23 4.85 6.37 5.36
CA ALA A 23 4.93 4.99 4.90
C ALA A 23 6.27 4.32 5.25
N THR A 24 6.19 3.03 5.58
CA THR A 24 7.35 2.16 5.83
C THR A 24 7.27 0.94 4.93
N ILE A 25 8.38 0.57 4.31
CA ILE A 25 8.47 -0.57 3.39
C ILE A 25 9.31 -1.65 4.03
N ASP A 26 8.73 -2.83 4.19
CA ASP A 26 9.45 -4.05 4.56
C ASP A 26 9.81 -4.78 3.25
N VAL A 27 11.08 -4.69 2.86
CA VAL A 27 11.57 -5.30 1.62
C VAL A 27 11.66 -6.82 1.76
N GLU A 28 11.93 -7.33 2.96
CA GLU A 28 12.06 -8.76 3.22
C GLU A 28 10.71 -9.47 3.06
N LYS A 29 9.64 -8.87 3.59
CA LYS A 29 8.27 -9.40 3.48
C LYS A 29 7.54 -8.92 2.23
N ALA A 30 8.16 -8.02 1.48
CA ALA A 30 7.55 -7.31 0.38
C ALA A 30 6.22 -6.60 0.74
N THR A 31 6.12 -6.03 1.93
CA THR A 31 4.94 -5.32 2.43
C THR A 31 5.20 -3.82 2.64
N ALA A 32 4.12 -3.04 2.64
CA ALA A 32 4.15 -1.61 2.94
C ALA A 32 3.13 -1.30 4.04
N VAL A 33 3.60 -0.69 5.12
CA VAL A 33 2.76 -0.16 6.20
C VAL A 33 2.54 1.32 5.96
N VAL A 34 1.27 1.72 5.91
CA VAL A 34 0.86 3.10 5.60
C VAL A 34 0.11 3.68 6.79
N TRP A 35 0.55 4.84 7.25
CA TRP A 35 -0.17 5.63 8.25
C TRP A 35 -0.92 6.75 7.56
N THR A 36 -2.20 6.88 7.89
CA THR A 36 -3.12 7.80 7.22
C THR A 36 -3.43 9.00 8.09
N THR A 37 -3.80 10.11 7.46
CA THR A 37 -4.23 11.31 8.17
C THR A 37 -5.58 11.07 8.88
N PRO A 38 -5.89 11.80 9.96
CA PRO A 38 -7.18 11.70 10.65
C PRO A 38 -8.37 11.95 9.71
N GLU A 39 -8.23 12.86 8.75
CA GLU A 39 -9.25 13.22 7.78
C GLU A 39 -9.56 12.06 6.84
N ALA A 40 -8.55 11.30 6.43
CA ALA A 40 -8.74 10.12 5.59
C ALA A 40 -9.55 9.03 6.31
N LYS A 41 -9.41 8.92 7.64
CA LYS A 41 -10.14 7.96 8.47
C LYS A 41 -11.60 8.35 8.75
N ALA A 42 -12.01 9.57 8.44
CA ALA A 42 -13.36 10.06 8.72
C ALA A 42 -14.43 9.43 7.80
N THR A 43 -14.01 8.79 6.70
CA THR A 43 -14.91 8.15 5.74
C THR A 43 -15.14 6.68 6.12
N LYS A 44 -16.36 6.18 5.91
CA LYS A 44 -16.66 4.76 6.07
C LYS A 44 -15.86 3.94 5.05
N ASP A 45 -15.36 2.76 5.45
CA ASP A 45 -14.57 1.87 4.60
C ASP A 45 -13.27 2.52 4.07
N TRP A 46 -12.75 3.53 4.78
CA TRP A 46 -11.55 4.28 4.39
C TRP A 46 -10.36 3.36 4.10
N GLN A 47 -10.20 2.29 4.89
CA GLN A 47 -9.06 1.37 4.77
C GLN A 47 -9.07 0.68 3.41
N LYS A 48 -10.23 0.17 2.99
CA LYS A 48 -10.39 -0.49 1.69
C LYS A 48 -10.25 0.50 0.54
N GLN A 49 -10.97 1.61 0.58
CA GLN A 49 -10.94 2.61 -0.50
C GLN A 49 -9.54 3.20 -0.70
N LEU A 50 -8.87 3.56 0.39
CA LEU A 50 -7.52 4.10 0.34
C LEU A 50 -6.52 3.02 -0.07
N GLY A 51 -6.64 1.81 0.46
CA GLY A 51 -5.77 0.69 0.10
C GLY A 51 -5.83 0.36 -1.39
N GLU A 52 -7.04 0.26 -1.95
CA GLU A 52 -7.25 0.06 -3.40
C GLU A 52 -6.70 1.23 -4.22
N LYS A 53 -6.95 2.48 -3.80
CA LYS A 53 -6.40 3.68 -4.46
C LYS A 53 -4.87 3.65 -4.50
N LEU A 54 -4.22 3.32 -3.39
CA LEU A 54 -2.76 3.23 -3.30
C LEU A 54 -2.20 2.09 -4.16
N ALA A 55 -2.82 0.91 -4.11
CA ALA A 55 -2.43 -0.24 -4.92
C ALA A 55 -2.57 0.06 -6.44
N ASN A 56 -3.65 0.73 -6.84
CA ASN A 56 -3.86 1.15 -8.22
C ASN A 56 -2.82 2.18 -8.67
N HIS A 57 -2.47 3.14 -7.81
CA HIS A 57 -1.43 4.12 -8.13
C HIS A 57 -0.06 3.45 -8.30
N LEU A 58 0.32 2.56 -7.38
CA LEU A 58 1.54 1.78 -7.48
C LEU A 58 1.59 0.94 -8.76
N THR A 59 0.48 0.28 -9.10
CA THR A 59 0.35 -0.51 -10.34
C THR A 59 0.54 0.36 -11.59
N THR A 60 -0.06 1.55 -11.61
CA THR A 60 0.11 2.55 -12.69
C THR A 60 1.57 3.02 -12.80
N CYS A 61 2.31 3.03 -11.70
CA CYS A 61 3.74 3.35 -11.66
C CYS A 61 4.66 2.17 -12.00
N GLY A 62 4.10 1.00 -12.35
CA GLY A 62 4.84 -0.21 -12.68
C GLY A 62 5.15 -1.14 -11.51
N PHE A 63 4.49 -0.95 -10.36
CA PHE A 63 4.64 -1.80 -9.17
C PHE A 63 3.38 -2.62 -8.92
N GLN A 64 3.42 -3.92 -9.22
CA GLN A 64 2.34 -4.83 -8.83
C GLN A 64 2.17 -4.80 -7.31
N SER A 65 0.96 -4.47 -6.87
CA SER A 65 0.62 -4.34 -5.45
C SER A 65 -0.85 -4.68 -5.22
N HIS A 66 -1.16 -5.08 -3.99
CA HIS A 66 -2.51 -5.42 -3.55
C HIS A 66 -2.68 -4.97 -2.10
N LEU A 67 -3.91 -4.68 -1.70
CA LEU A 67 -4.24 -4.45 -0.31
C LEU A 67 -4.24 -5.81 0.41
N GLN A 68 -3.55 -5.90 1.54
CA GLN A 68 -3.74 -6.99 2.48
C GLN A 68 -4.95 -6.65 3.35
N ASP A 69 -6.10 -7.23 3.02
CA ASP A 69 -7.23 -7.28 3.94
C ASP A 69 -6.88 -8.26 5.07
N GLU A 70 -7.20 -7.90 6.31
CA GLU A 70 -7.14 -8.82 7.45
C GLU A 70 -8.29 -9.85 7.32
N GLY A 71 -8.18 -10.74 6.33
CA GLY A 71 -9.19 -11.75 6.02
C GLY A 71 -9.37 -11.98 4.52
N GLU A 72 -8.41 -12.66 3.90
CA GLU A 72 -8.66 -13.83 3.04
C GLU A 72 -7.30 -14.43 2.67
N ALA A 73 -6.90 -15.49 3.40
CA ALA A 73 -5.93 -16.43 2.88
C ALA A 73 -6.68 -17.33 1.89
N GLU A 74 -6.78 -16.93 0.62
CA GLU A 74 -7.23 -17.86 -0.42
C GLU A 74 -6.08 -18.84 -0.74
N PRO A 75 -6.35 -20.15 -0.71
CA PRO A 75 -5.36 -21.18 -0.95
C PRO A 75 -5.00 -21.23 -2.44
N ALA A 76 -3.70 -21.22 -2.75
CA ALA A 76 -3.23 -21.59 -4.07
C ALA A 76 -3.34 -23.14 -4.23
N ASP A 77 -4.48 -23.52 -4.79
CA ASP A 77 -4.89 -24.71 -5.54
C ASP A 77 -3.88 -25.87 -5.78
N SER A 78 -4.34 -27.07 -5.35
CA SER A 78 -4.18 -28.46 -5.85
C SER A 78 -2.87 -28.97 -6.46
#